data_AF-A0AA96HKL8-F1
#
_entry.id   AF-A0AA96HKL8-F1
#
_cell.length_a   1.000
_cell.length_b   1.000
_cell.length_c   1.000
_cell.angle_alpha   90.00
_cell.angle_beta   90.00
_cell.angle_gamma   90.00
#
_symmetry.space_group_name_H-M   'P 1'
#
loop_
_entity.id
_entity.type
_entity.pdbx_description
1 polymer ?
#
loop_
_entity_poly.entity_id
_entity_poly.type
_entity_poly.pdbx_seq_one_letter_code
_entity_poly.pdbx_strand_id
1 'polypeptide(L)'
;MKTILIKTMGVALLSGFGLYGHAAIEDTCETVPYWDSELVYTQGDVIQYAGKSFEAKWWIKNHRPNADNEYGPWKLVNEACLIESDKTLPLPLTSGSDLTPFVKVPENDLNIEVYRNFPGIYTINEKFTEVEFENVNAYLIVGTKQALLFDSGLGLGNIRQIIDQLTDKPLLLVNSHWHYDHVASNTDFPFIMAADDEYTRIGQQGLNNLDLIEFLKRAYGPYYKDVGPDYHIKPYHVDIYLRDKTKINLGSVELEVITAPGHSPDSIVLLDEERKLMYTGDVFYESVLFAHLPESNLKVYNQSAQKLAALQDKVARILPNHSIPFADGQALTRMANLFTAIINGEPGYAAGENMLYYNLFGLEIIIKESDLAEL
;
A
#
# COMPACT_ATOMS: atom_id res chain seq x y z
N MET A 1 2.04 -60.86 56.28
CA MET A 1 2.98 -60.56 55.17
C MET A 1 3.70 -59.27 55.53
N LYS A 2 4.83 -59.42 56.24
CA LYS A 2 6.22 -59.09 55.83
C LYS A 2 6.42 -57.60 55.50
N THR A 3 6.86 -56.74 56.44
CA THR A 3 8.28 -56.34 56.76
C THR A 3 8.98 -55.56 55.62
N ILE A 4 9.81 -54.52 55.79
CA ILE A 4 10.63 -53.98 56.91
C ILE A 4 11.09 -52.54 56.53
N LEU A 5 11.46 -51.74 57.55
CA LEU A 5 12.16 -50.44 57.53
C LEU A 5 13.45 -50.39 56.67
N ILE A 6 13.94 -49.18 56.33
CA ILE A 6 15.26 -48.63 56.78
C ILE A 6 15.45 -47.17 56.31
N LYS A 7 15.80 -46.32 57.28
CA LYS A 7 16.46 -45.00 57.17
C LYS A 7 17.97 -45.20 57.05
N THR A 8 18.68 -44.39 56.24
CA THR A 8 19.93 -43.64 56.59
C THR A 8 20.47 -42.87 55.37
N MET A 9 20.70 -41.55 55.50
CA MET A 9 22.00 -40.81 55.60
C MET A 9 22.89 -40.92 54.34
N GLY A 10 23.46 -39.87 53.74
CA GLY A 10 23.54 -38.44 54.05
C GLY A 10 24.76 -37.81 53.35
N VAL A 11 24.78 -36.47 53.28
CA VAL A 11 25.96 -35.55 53.18
C VAL A 11 26.59 -35.41 51.77
N ALA A 12 26.91 -34.24 51.18
CA ALA A 12 27.18 -32.85 51.63
C ALA A 12 26.90 -31.84 50.47
N LEU A 13 26.34 -30.64 50.71
CA LEU A 13 26.99 -29.28 50.75
C LEU A 13 27.65 -28.86 49.40
N LEU A 14 27.42 -27.70 48.77
CA LEU A 14 27.21 -26.33 49.26
C LEU A 14 26.42 -25.47 48.24
N SER A 15 25.83 -24.41 48.80
CA SER A 15 25.29 -23.16 48.22
C SER A 15 25.77 -22.67 46.85
N GLY A 16 24.82 -22.19 46.04
CA GLY A 16 25.07 -21.27 44.93
C GLY A 16 23.79 -20.50 44.58
N PHE A 17 23.73 -19.23 44.98
CA PHE A 17 22.73 -18.24 44.55
C PHE A 17 22.88 -17.94 43.05
N GLY A 18 21.74 -17.79 42.37
CA GLY A 18 21.54 -16.79 41.31
C GLY A 18 22.18 -17.06 39.94
N LEU A 19 21.33 -17.38 38.96
CA LEU A 19 21.24 -16.77 37.62
C LEU A 19 20.36 -17.69 36.75
N TYR A 20 19.05 -17.45 36.72
CA TYR A 20 18.21 -17.96 35.63
C TYR A 20 18.43 -17.06 34.43
N GLY A 21 19.39 -17.43 33.58
CA GLY A 21 19.39 -16.98 32.19
C GLY A 21 18.18 -17.58 31.49
N HIS A 22 17.20 -16.75 31.17
CA HIS A 22 16.26 -17.08 30.10
C HIS A 22 17.01 -16.83 28.79
N ALA A 23 17.39 -17.90 28.10
CA ALA A 23 17.73 -17.81 26.68
C ALA A 23 16.45 -17.40 25.95
N ALA A 24 16.50 -16.27 25.25
CA ALA A 24 15.47 -15.88 24.30
C ALA A 24 15.41 -16.94 23.20
N ILE A 25 14.21 -17.42 22.87
CA ILE A 25 13.99 -18.19 21.65
C ILE A 25 13.98 -17.14 20.53
N GLU A 26 15.03 -17.11 19.72
CA GLU A 26 15.14 -16.27 18.53
C GLU A 26 14.24 -16.87 17.43
N ASP A 27 13.01 -16.37 17.28
CA ASP A 27 12.11 -16.68 16.15
C ASP A 27 12.40 -15.75 14.97
N THR A 28 13.59 -15.89 14.37
CA THR A 28 14.01 -15.09 13.22
C THR A 28 13.97 -15.93 11.93
N CYS A 29 13.15 -15.51 10.96
CA CYS A 29 13.03 -16.17 9.65
C CYS A 29 14.03 -15.63 8.62
N GLU A 30 15.12 -14.99 9.06
CA GLU A 30 16.06 -14.27 8.19
C GLU A 30 16.65 -15.12 7.05
N THR A 31 16.69 -16.44 7.22
CA THR A 31 17.26 -17.38 6.24
C THR A 31 16.21 -18.14 5.40
N VAL A 32 14.91 -17.91 5.65
CA VAL A 32 13.82 -18.57 4.92
C VAL A 32 13.45 -17.75 3.68
N PRO A 33 13.42 -18.32 2.46
CA PRO A 33 13.09 -17.58 1.24
C PRO A 33 11.59 -17.24 1.15
N TYR A 34 11.23 -16.13 0.48
CA TYR A 34 9.81 -15.79 0.22
C TYR A 34 9.16 -16.74 -0.79
N TRP A 35 7.84 -16.89 -0.68
CA TRP A 35 7.03 -17.56 -1.69
C TRP A 35 7.02 -16.77 -3.01
N ASP A 36 7.22 -17.47 -4.12
CA ASP A 36 7.28 -16.97 -5.49
C ASP A 36 6.36 -17.82 -6.37
N SER A 37 5.48 -17.17 -7.13
CA SER A 37 4.50 -17.84 -8.00
C SER A 37 5.14 -18.60 -9.17
N GLU A 38 6.34 -18.19 -9.59
CA GLU A 38 7.05 -18.78 -10.74
C GLU A 38 7.87 -20.02 -10.36
N LEU A 39 8.22 -20.16 -9.07
CA LEU A 39 8.98 -21.28 -8.55
C LEU A 39 8.12 -22.51 -8.28
N VAL A 40 8.78 -23.67 -8.33
CA VAL A 40 8.21 -24.97 -7.98
C VAL A 40 8.74 -25.36 -6.61
N TYR A 41 7.84 -25.74 -5.72
CA TYR A 41 8.15 -26.21 -4.38
C TYR A 41 7.84 -27.69 -4.26
N THR A 42 8.67 -28.40 -3.50
CA THR A 42 8.57 -29.82 -3.21
C THR A 42 8.46 -30.06 -1.71
N GLN A 43 8.11 -31.29 -1.32
CA GLN A 43 7.86 -31.62 0.08
C GLN A 43 9.06 -31.26 0.97
N GLY A 44 8.82 -30.48 2.04
CA GLY A 44 9.83 -30.05 2.99
C GLY A 44 10.47 -28.70 2.68
N ASP A 45 10.22 -28.12 1.51
CA ASP A 45 10.67 -26.75 1.21
C ASP A 45 9.93 -25.77 2.12
N VAL A 46 10.68 -24.89 2.78
CA VAL A 46 10.14 -23.88 3.70
C VAL A 46 10.24 -22.51 3.05
N ILE A 47 9.12 -21.79 3.01
CA ILE A 47 9.04 -20.42 2.52
C ILE A 47 8.41 -19.51 3.57
N GLN A 48 8.51 -18.21 3.35
CA GLN A 48 7.78 -17.20 4.12
C GLN A 48 6.73 -16.48 3.24
N TYR A 49 5.57 -16.19 3.84
CA TYR A 49 4.44 -15.49 3.22
C TYR A 49 3.60 -14.82 4.32
N ALA A 50 3.23 -13.55 4.12
CA ALA A 50 2.39 -12.78 5.06
C ALA A 50 2.88 -12.81 6.53
N GLY A 51 4.20 -12.69 6.77
CA GLY A 51 4.78 -12.65 8.11
C GLY A 51 4.86 -14.00 8.84
N LYS A 52 4.52 -15.09 8.14
CA LYS A 52 4.52 -16.47 8.64
C LYS A 52 5.44 -17.34 7.78
N SER A 53 5.87 -18.50 8.28
CA SER A 53 6.59 -19.50 7.47
C SER A 53 5.77 -20.76 7.26
N PHE A 54 5.88 -21.35 6.07
CA PHE A 54 5.13 -22.52 5.66
C PHE A 54 6.04 -23.56 5.00
N GLU A 55 5.77 -24.83 5.28
CA GLU A 55 6.40 -25.99 4.67
C GLU A 55 5.48 -26.57 3.59
N ALA A 56 6.02 -26.80 2.40
CA ALA A 56 5.31 -27.49 1.33
C ALA A 56 5.06 -28.95 1.71
N LYS A 57 3.81 -29.41 1.62
CA LYS A 57 3.44 -30.81 1.92
C LYS A 57 3.72 -31.76 0.74
N TRP A 58 3.74 -31.24 -0.49
CA TRP A 58 3.99 -31.98 -1.74
C TRP A 58 4.38 -31.02 -2.87
N TRP A 59 4.44 -31.50 -4.11
CA TRP A 59 4.78 -30.70 -5.31
C TRP A 59 3.72 -29.61 -5.59
N ILE A 60 4.14 -28.35 -5.67
CA ILE A 60 3.24 -27.19 -5.78
C ILE A 60 3.88 -26.13 -6.68
N LYS A 61 3.09 -25.53 -7.59
CA LYS A 61 3.44 -24.32 -8.34
C LYS A 61 2.27 -23.33 -8.32
N ASN A 62 2.55 -22.04 -8.14
CA ASN A 62 1.56 -20.96 -8.19
C ASN A 62 0.34 -21.15 -7.25
N HIS A 63 0.55 -21.77 -6.08
CA HIS A 63 -0.49 -21.86 -5.05
C HIS A 63 -0.04 -21.07 -3.82
N ARG A 64 -0.75 -20.00 -3.49
CA ARG A 64 -0.42 -19.12 -2.36
C ARG A 64 -0.51 -19.88 -1.03
N PRO A 65 0.40 -19.63 -0.06
CA PRO A 65 0.27 -20.12 1.31
C PRO A 65 -0.95 -19.53 2.01
N ASN A 66 -1.71 -20.38 2.69
CA ASN A 66 -2.87 -19.99 3.48
C ASN A 66 -2.88 -20.79 4.78
N ALA A 67 -2.84 -20.09 5.91
CA ALA A 67 -2.83 -20.69 7.24
C ALA A 67 -4.19 -21.29 7.64
N ASP A 68 -5.29 -20.83 7.03
CA ASP A 68 -6.66 -21.19 7.40
C ASP A 68 -7.17 -22.45 6.68
N ASN A 69 -6.34 -23.05 5.82
CA ASN A 69 -6.70 -24.26 5.07
C ASN A 69 -5.80 -25.45 5.44
N GLU A 70 -6.20 -26.23 6.44
CA GLU A 70 -5.47 -27.42 6.92
C GLU A 70 -5.31 -28.51 5.84
N TYR A 71 -6.22 -28.55 4.87
CA TYR A 71 -6.18 -29.48 3.72
C TYR A 71 -5.37 -28.92 2.53
N GLY A 72 -4.94 -27.66 2.64
CA GLY A 72 -4.14 -26.98 1.62
C GLY A 72 -2.72 -27.55 1.51
N PRO A 73 -2.02 -27.19 0.43
CA PRO A 73 -0.69 -27.72 0.12
C PRO A 73 0.42 -27.23 1.07
N TRP A 74 0.12 -26.23 1.91
CA TRP A 74 1.05 -25.60 2.84
C TRP A 74 0.74 -25.99 4.27
N LYS A 75 1.78 -26.20 5.07
CA LYS A 75 1.71 -26.42 6.51
C LYS A 75 2.35 -25.24 7.20
N LEU A 76 1.63 -24.58 8.09
CA LEU A 76 2.20 -23.50 8.90
C LEU A 76 3.32 -24.04 9.82
N VAL A 77 4.47 -23.37 9.81
CA VAL A 77 5.66 -23.71 10.60
C VAL A 77 5.90 -22.68 11.69
N ASN A 78 5.79 -21.38 11.36
CA ASN A 78 5.92 -20.29 12.33
C ASN A 78 4.84 -19.22 12.10
N GLU A 79 4.22 -18.76 13.20
CA GLU A 79 3.17 -17.73 13.25
C GLU A 79 3.73 -16.29 13.18
N ALA A 80 5.02 -16.09 13.47
CA ALA A 80 5.64 -14.76 13.46
C ALA A 80 7.11 -14.82 13.03
N CYS A 81 7.43 -14.14 11.93
CA CYS A 81 8.78 -13.87 11.48
C CYS A 81 9.17 -12.43 11.86
N LEU A 82 9.89 -12.24 12.98
CA LEU A 82 10.33 -10.92 13.43
C LEU A 82 11.65 -10.52 12.75
N ILE A 83 11.79 -9.24 12.38
CA ILE A 83 13.06 -8.63 11.96
C ILE A 83 13.45 -7.61 13.04
N GLU A 84 14.67 -7.73 13.59
CA GLU A 84 15.20 -6.74 14.50
C GLU A 84 15.39 -5.39 13.79
N SER A 85 14.87 -4.33 14.40
CA SER A 85 15.07 -2.97 13.93
C SER A 85 16.54 -2.57 14.06
N ASP A 86 17.03 -1.90 13.00
CA ASP A 86 18.23 -1.06 12.99
C ASP A 86 19.54 -1.75 12.57
N LYS A 87 19.62 -2.12 11.28
CA LYS A 87 20.86 -2.02 10.49
C LYS A 87 20.54 -1.56 9.07
N THR A 88 21.21 -0.49 8.66
CA THR A 88 21.34 -0.08 7.26
C THR A 88 21.72 -1.28 6.39
N LEU A 89 20.90 -1.62 5.39
CA LEU A 89 21.30 -2.53 4.33
C LEU A 89 21.38 -1.78 3.00
N PRO A 90 22.45 -2.00 2.23
CA PRO A 90 22.54 -1.51 0.86
C PRO A 90 22.01 -2.58 -0.13
N LEU A 91 21.53 -2.08 -1.28
CA LEU A 91 21.45 -2.75 -2.59
C LEU A 91 20.23 -3.67 -2.89
N PRO A 92 20.11 -4.14 -4.14
CA PRO A 92 19.29 -3.58 -5.21
C PRO A 92 18.00 -4.38 -5.36
N LEU A 93 16.86 -3.71 -5.48
CA LEU A 93 15.58 -4.39 -5.76
C LEU A 93 15.60 -4.97 -7.18
N THR A 94 16.01 -6.24 -7.31
CA THR A 94 15.76 -7.01 -8.52
C THR A 94 14.29 -7.42 -8.57
N SER A 95 13.80 -7.54 -9.80
CA SER A 95 12.44 -7.89 -10.21
C SER A 95 11.79 -9.00 -9.36
N GLY A 96 10.55 -8.76 -8.93
CA GLY A 96 9.67 -9.75 -8.32
C GLY A 96 10.05 -10.22 -6.91
N SER A 97 9.05 -10.38 -6.05
CA SER A 97 9.08 -11.16 -4.78
C SER A 97 9.80 -10.62 -3.53
N ASP A 98 10.66 -9.59 -3.58
CA ASP A 98 11.20 -8.99 -2.34
C ASP A 98 10.21 -8.00 -1.70
N LEU A 99 9.21 -8.54 -0.99
CA LEU A 99 8.47 -7.81 0.04
C LEU A 99 9.24 -8.00 1.34
N THR A 100 9.92 -6.96 1.84
CA THR A 100 10.29 -6.95 3.26
C THR A 100 8.97 -7.14 4.04
N PRO A 101 8.92 -7.99 5.09
CA PRO A 101 7.65 -8.41 5.63
C PRO A 101 6.95 -7.18 6.16
N PHE A 102 5.72 -6.97 5.69
CA PHE A 102 4.80 -6.00 6.22
C PHE A 102 4.62 -6.26 7.72
N VAL A 103 5.47 -5.67 8.55
CA VAL A 103 5.35 -5.81 9.98
C VAL A 103 4.15 -4.97 10.36
N LYS A 104 3.04 -5.63 10.66
CA LYS A 104 1.88 -4.98 11.25
C LYS A 104 2.35 -4.29 12.52
N VAL A 105 2.30 -2.96 12.55
CA VAL A 105 2.60 -2.22 13.76
C VAL A 105 1.36 -2.31 14.65
N PRO A 106 1.47 -2.61 15.96
CA PRO A 106 0.30 -2.57 16.82
C PRO A 106 -0.33 -1.17 16.79
N GLU A 107 -1.58 -1.09 16.35
CA GLU A 107 -2.38 0.12 16.39
C GLU A 107 -3.68 -0.08 17.17
N ASN A 108 -4.21 1.00 17.75
CA ASN A 108 -5.48 0.97 18.52
C ASN A 108 -6.68 1.47 17.70
N ASP A 109 -6.53 1.59 16.38
CA ASP A 109 -7.60 2.03 15.48
C ASP A 109 -8.15 0.84 14.70
N LEU A 110 -9.45 0.60 14.79
CA LEU A 110 -10.10 -0.55 14.16
C LEU A 110 -10.21 -0.41 12.63
N ASN A 111 -10.02 0.79 12.09
CA ASN A 111 -10.13 1.08 10.66
C ASN A 111 -8.76 1.20 9.99
N ILE A 112 -7.64 1.15 10.73
CA ILE A 112 -6.30 1.33 10.16
C ILE A 112 -5.45 0.08 10.38
N GLU A 113 -4.67 -0.27 9.37
CA GLU A 113 -3.55 -1.19 9.47
C GLU A 113 -2.27 -0.54 8.99
N VAL A 114 -1.22 -0.63 9.80
CA VAL A 114 0.07 -0.04 9.47
C VAL A 114 1.05 -1.13 9.11
N TYR A 115 1.72 -0.95 7.98
CA TYR A 115 2.73 -1.86 7.52
C TYR A 115 4.05 -1.15 7.25
N ARG A 116 5.15 -1.69 7.77
CA ARG A 116 6.50 -1.22 7.41
C ARG A 116 6.95 -1.88 6.10
N ASN A 117 7.19 -1.07 5.07
CA ASN A 117 7.51 -1.50 3.71
C ASN A 117 9.01 -1.56 3.44
N PHE A 118 9.69 -0.47 3.80
CA PHE A 118 11.14 -0.28 3.65
C PHE A 118 11.64 0.50 4.87
N PRO A 119 12.96 0.57 5.11
CA PRO A 119 13.51 1.44 6.14
C PRO A 119 13.02 2.89 5.96
N GLY A 120 12.22 3.36 6.92
CA GLY A 120 11.63 4.70 6.90
C GLY A 120 10.40 4.86 6.01
N ILE A 121 9.82 3.79 5.44
CA ILE A 121 8.60 3.87 4.64
C ILE A 121 7.52 2.96 5.24
N TYR A 122 6.34 3.53 5.49
CA TYR A 122 5.18 2.83 6.02
C TYR A 122 3.98 3.00 5.09
N THR A 123 3.24 1.92 4.86
CA THR A 123 1.85 1.99 4.38
C THR A 123 0.95 2.15 5.59
N ILE A 124 0.02 3.08 5.52
CA ILE A 124 -1.11 3.21 6.43
C ILE A 124 -2.34 2.89 5.61
N ASN A 125 -2.87 1.67 5.74
CA ASN A 125 -4.02 1.19 5.02
C ASN A 125 -5.28 1.49 5.84
N GLU A 126 -6.22 2.22 5.25
CA GLU A 126 -7.50 2.57 5.86
C GLU A 126 -8.63 1.77 5.23
N LYS A 127 -9.38 1.05 6.07
CA LYS A 127 -10.40 0.11 5.65
C LYS A 127 -11.76 0.79 5.47
N PHE A 128 -12.21 0.89 4.22
CA PHE A 128 -13.57 1.37 3.94
C PHE A 128 -14.61 0.27 4.20
N THR A 129 -14.35 -0.95 3.72
CA THR A 129 -15.24 -2.11 3.89
C THR A 129 -14.48 -3.33 4.42
N GLU A 130 -15.20 -4.40 4.76
CA GLU A 130 -14.60 -5.72 5.05
C GLU A 130 -13.99 -6.39 3.81
N VAL A 131 -14.20 -5.81 2.63
CA VAL A 131 -13.64 -6.28 1.36
C VAL A 131 -12.49 -5.36 0.94
N GLU A 132 -11.31 -5.95 0.76
CA GLU A 132 -10.02 -5.24 0.62
C GLU A 132 -9.87 -4.36 -0.64
N PHE A 133 -10.75 -4.49 -1.65
CA PHE A 133 -10.53 -3.91 -2.98
C PHE A 133 -10.59 -2.37 -3.02
N GLU A 134 -11.12 -1.73 -1.98
CA GLU A 134 -11.35 -0.27 -1.89
C GLU A 134 -10.73 0.32 -0.61
N ASN A 135 -9.83 -0.42 0.02
CA ASN A 135 -9.02 0.14 1.10
C ASN A 135 -8.02 1.12 0.50
N VAL A 136 -7.80 2.21 1.21
CA VAL A 136 -6.91 3.27 0.77
C VAL A 136 -5.59 3.20 1.51
N ASN A 137 -4.49 3.20 0.77
CA ASN A 137 -3.14 3.29 1.27
C ASN A 137 -2.68 4.74 1.28
N ALA A 138 -2.29 5.24 2.45
CA ALA A 138 -1.45 6.41 2.58
C ALA A 138 0.00 5.98 2.85
N TYR A 139 0.97 6.79 2.44
CA TYR A 139 2.39 6.44 2.60
C TYR A 139 3.14 7.45 3.46
N LEU A 140 3.70 7.00 4.59
CA LEU A 140 4.61 7.80 5.41
C LEU A 140 6.06 7.52 5.01
N ILE A 141 6.77 8.55 4.53
CA ILE A 141 8.18 8.52 4.16
C ILE A 141 8.98 9.37 5.14
N VAL A 142 9.82 8.74 5.95
CA VAL A 142 10.60 9.36 7.03
C VAL A 142 12.03 9.62 6.56
N GLY A 143 12.39 10.88 6.39
CA GLY A 143 13.76 11.32 6.17
C GLY A 143 14.46 11.77 7.44
N THR A 144 15.75 12.09 7.34
CA THR A 144 16.55 12.57 8.49
C THR A 144 16.15 13.95 9.00
N LYS A 145 15.55 14.82 8.16
CA LYS A 145 15.15 16.19 8.53
C LYS A 145 13.65 16.34 8.78
N GLN A 146 12.83 15.68 7.96
CA GLN A 146 11.38 15.76 7.98
C GLN A 146 10.78 14.46 7.43
N ALA A 147 9.49 14.26 7.63
CA ALA A 147 8.73 13.15 7.07
C ALA A 147 7.62 13.70 6.17
N LEU A 148 7.25 12.91 5.17
CA LEU A 148 6.18 13.21 4.22
C LEU A 148 5.10 12.15 4.34
N LEU A 149 3.85 12.58 4.46
CA LEU A 149 2.69 11.73 4.25
C LEU A 149 2.16 11.98 2.84
N PHE A 150 2.07 10.93 2.03
CA PHE A 150 1.42 10.96 0.73
C PHE A 150 0.00 10.46 0.89
N ASP A 151 -0.96 11.39 0.73
CA ASP A 151 -2.39 11.29 1.02
C ASP A 151 -2.77 11.04 2.48
N SER A 152 -3.97 11.48 2.84
CA SER A 152 -4.50 11.49 4.21
C SER A 152 -5.66 10.52 4.43
N GLY A 153 -5.95 9.69 3.43
CA GLY A 153 -6.95 8.63 3.48
C GLY A 153 -8.40 9.12 3.48
N LEU A 154 -9.27 8.19 3.84
CA LEU A 154 -10.73 8.27 3.92
C LEU A 154 -11.22 8.98 5.18
N GLY A 155 -10.41 9.14 6.23
CA GLY A 155 -10.80 9.86 7.45
C GLY A 155 -11.81 9.11 8.33
N LEU A 156 -11.80 7.77 8.24
CA LEU A 156 -12.54 6.85 9.09
C LEU A 156 -11.75 6.47 10.36
N GLY A 157 -10.43 6.53 10.30
CA GLY A 157 -9.50 6.34 11.41
C GLY A 157 -8.66 7.58 11.65
N ASN A 158 -7.91 7.59 12.75
CA ASN A 158 -7.06 8.70 13.14
C ASN A 158 -5.62 8.51 12.63
N ILE A 159 -5.41 8.74 11.33
CA ILE A 159 -4.10 8.60 10.68
C ILE A 159 -3.02 9.47 11.35
N ARG A 160 -3.40 10.64 11.88
CA ARG A 160 -2.46 11.53 12.56
C ARG A 160 -1.90 10.89 13.84
N GLN A 161 -2.78 10.32 14.67
CA GLN A 161 -2.39 9.62 15.90
C GLN A 161 -1.48 8.43 15.62
N ILE A 162 -1.68 7.75 14.49
CA ILE A 162 -0.79 6.67 14.05
C ILE A 162 0.59 7.21 13.71
N ILE A 163 0.67 8.27 12.90
CA ILE A 163 1.95 8.85 12.48
C ILE A 163 2.77 9.38 13.67
N ASP A 164 2.11 10.01 14.65
CA ASP A 164 2.77 10.52 15.86
C ASP A 164 3.46 9.40 16.68
N GLN A 165 3.08 8.12 16.49
CA GLN A 165 3.75 6.97 17.10
C GLN A 165 4.91 6.43 16.24
N LEU A 166 4.95 6.73 14.95
CA LEU A 166 5.95 6.23 14.01
C LEU A 166 7.14 7.18 13.85
N THR A 167 6.95 8.48 14.06
CA THR A 167 8.01 9.48 13.89
C THR A 167 7.77 10.75 14.71
N ASP A 168 8.85 11.39 15.14
CA ASP A 168 8.87 12.71 15.79
C ASP A 168 9.27 13.84 14.83
N LYS A 169 9.48 13.52 13.54
CA LYS A 169 9.94 14.46 12.53
C LYS A 169 8.84 15.48 12.16
N PRO A 170 9.22 16.71 11.76
CA PRO A 170 8.28 17.62 11.12
C PRO A 170 7.57 16.95 9.94
N LEU A 171 6.25 17.07 9.86
CA LEU A 171 5.42 16.41 8.86
C LEU A 171 5.00 17.37 7.74
N LEU A 172 5.15 16.90 6.50
CA LEU A 172 4.58 17.48 5.30
C LEU A 172 3.47 16.56 4.81
N LEU A 173 2.29 17.09 4.50
CA LEU A 173 1.28 16.35 3.76
C LEU A 173 1.39 16.70 2.28
N VAL A 174 1.41 15.70 1.40
CA VAL A 174 1.32 15.86 -0.05
C VAL A 174 0.12 15.08 -0.56
N ASN A 175 -0.81 15.76 -1.20
CA ASN A 175 -1.92 15.08 -1.86
C ASN A 175 -1.53 14.65 -3.28
N SER A 176 -1.84 13.41 -3.65
CA SER A 176 -1.73 12.91 -5.02
C SER A 176 -2.75 13.57 -5.94
N HIS A 177 -3.96 13.79 -5.44
CA HIS A 177 -5.07 14.52 -6.06
C HIS A 177 -6.13 14.81 -4.99
N TRP A 178 -7.16 15.60 -5.30
CA TRP A 178 -8.08 16.05 -4.26
C TRP A 178 -9.22 15.08 -3.90
N HIS A 179 -9.40 13.94 -4.57
CA HIS A 179 -10.56 13.06 -4.29
C HIS A 179 -10.71 12.72 -2.80
N TYR A 180 -11.97 12.49 -2.40
CA TYR A 180 -12.40 12.43 -1.00
C TYR A 180 -11.63 11.38 -0.19
N ASP A 181 -11.27 10.28 -0.84
CA ASP A 181 -10.55 9.14 -0.30
C ASP A 181 -9.06 9.40 -0.08
N HIS A 182 -8.54 10.55 -0.52
CA HIS A 182 -7.14 10.95 -0.36
C HIS A 182 -6.95 12.18 0.54
N VAL A 183 -8.02 12.96 0.78
CA VAL A 183 -7.95 14.26 1.46
C VAL A 183 -8.77 14.37 2.73
N ALA A 184 -9.47 13.31 3.15
CA ALA A 184 -10.45 13.42 4.23
C ALA A 184 -9.85 13.85 5.57
N SER A 185 -8.60 13.47 5.85
CA SER A 185 -7.89 13.85 7.08
C SER A 185 -6.97 15.06 6.91
N ASN A 186 -7.05 15.78 5.78
CA ASN A 186 -6.17 16.93 5.48
C ASN A 186 -6.11 17.95 6.64
N THR A 187 -7.25 18.22 7.31
CA THR A 187 -7.31 19.21 8.40
C THR A 187 -6.53 18.85 9.65
N ASP A 188 -6.08 17.61 9.78
CA ASP A 188 -5.25 17.15 10.89
C ASP A 188 -3.76 17.47 10.68
N PHE A 189 -3.42 18.01 9.50
CA PHE A 189 -2.06 18.35 9.10
C PHE A 189 -1.92 19.86 8.85
N PRO A 190 -0.95 20.52 9.48
CA PRO A 190 -0.80 21.98 9.42
C PRO A 190 -0.06 22.47 8.17
N PHE A 191 0.50 21.56 7.35
CA PHE A 191 1.30 21.92 6.19
C PHE A 191 0.98 20.99 5.02
N ILE A 192 0.25 21.51 4.03
CA ILE A 192 -0.29 20.75 2.91
C ILE A 192 0.32 21.24 1.60
N MET A 193 0.80 20.30 0.79
CA MET A 193 1.20 20.54 -0.59
C MET A 193 0.32 19.74 -1.54
N ALA A 194 0.01 20.31 -2.69
CA ALA A 194 -0.79 19.63 -3.73
C ALA A 194 -0.45 20.24 -5.10
N ALA A 195 -0.96 19.67 -6.19
CA ALA A 195 -0.67 20.16 -7.54
C ALA A 195 -1.08 21.63 -7.75
N ASP A 196 -0.30 22.36 -8.56
CA ASP A 196 -0.65 23.70 -9.04
C ASP A 196 -1.73 23.65 -10.13
N ASP A 197 -2.94 23.19 -9.78
CA ASP A 197 -4.04 22.97 -10.71
C ASP A 197 -5.35 23.65 -10.25
N GLU A 198 -6.25 23.97 -11.17
CA GLU A 198 -7.55 24.55 -10.85
C GLU A 198 -8.43 23.56 -10.08
N TYR A 199 -8.37 22.26 -10.43
CA TYR A 199 -9.14 21.21 -9.77
C TYR A 199 -8.75 21.08 -8.29
N THR A 200 -7.47 21.21 -7.95
CA THR A 200 -7.00 21.30 -6.55
C THR A 200 -7.58 22.51 -5.80
N ARG A 201 -7.73 23.67 -6.46
CA ARG A 201 -8.32 24.88 -5.85
C ARG A 201 -9.82 24.73 -5.59
N ILE A 202 -10.51 23.99 -6.46
CA ILE A 202 -11.91 23.60 -6.25
C ILE A 202 -12.00 22.65 -5.05
N GLY A 203 -11.15 21.63 -4.98
CA GLY A 203 -11.13 20.62 -3.91
C GLY A 203 -10.92 21.19 -2.50
N GLN A 204 -10.19 22.31 -2.36
CA GLN A 204 -10.02 23.01 -1.07
C GLN A 204 -11.32 23.49 -0.42
N GLN A 205 -12.42 23.59 -1.18
CA GLN A 205 -13.74 23.93 -0.64
C GLN A 205 -14.38 22.78 0.16
N GLY A 206 -13.81 21.57 0.08
CA GLY A 206 -14.36 20.37 0.70
C GLY A 206 -15.62 19.85 0.01
N LEU A 207 -16.23 18.82 0.60
CA LEU A 207 -17.47 18.20 0.14
C LEU A 207 -18.47 18.11 1.29
N ASN A 208 -19.72 18.49 1.01
CA ASN A 208 -20.80 18.36 1.96
C ASN A 208 -21.10 16.89 2.24
N ASN A 209 -21.41 16.57 3.50
CA ASN A 209 -21.80 15.25 3.97
C ASN A 209 -22.90 14.59 3.13
N LEU A 210 -23.98 15.32 2.77
CA LEU A 210 -25.14 14.70 2.11
C LEU A 210 -24.80 14.15 0.72
N ASP A 211 -24.10 14.95 -0.09
CA ASP A 211 -23.70 14.57 -1.44
C ASP A 211 -22.70 13.41 -1.41
N LEU A 212 -21.75 13.46 -0.47
CA LEU A 212 -20.74 12.41 -0.29
C LEU A 212 -21.37 11.09 0.17
N ILE A 213 -22.24 11.11 1.17
CA ILE A 213 -22.93 9.90 1.64
C ILE A 213 -23.79 9.29 0.54
N GLU A 214 -24.51 10.11 -0.24
CA GLU A 214 -25.31 9.61 -1.34
C GLU A 214 -24.46 8.97 -2.44
N PHE A 215 -23.33 9.60 -2.78
CA PHE A 215 -22.33 9.03 -3.68
C PHE A 215 -21.81 7.68 -3.17
N LEU A 216 -21.34 7.62 -1.92
CA LEU A 216 -20.80 6.39 -1.32
C LEU A 216 -21.84 5.26 -1.29
N LYS A 217 -23.10 5.57 -0.95
CA LYS A 217 -24.18 4.57 -0.99
C LYS A 217 -24.42 4.01 -2.38
N ARG A 218 -24.31 4.85 -3.42
CA ARG A 218 -24.47 4.41 -4.81
C ARG A 218 -23.27 3.61 -5.30
N ALA A 219 -22.06 4.06 -4.99
CA ALA A 219 -20.81 3.43 -5.41
C ALA A 219 -20.63 2.05 -4.76
N TYR A 220 -20.83 1.95 -3.44
CA TYR A 220 -20.56 0.72 -2.68
C TYR A 220 -21.79 -0.17 -2.51
N GLY A 221 -23.00 0.34 -2.73
CA GLY A 221 -24.25 -0.43 -2.67
C GLY A 221 -24.37 -1.27 -1.39
N PRO A 222 -24.45 -2.61 -1.48
CA PRO A 222 -24.59 -3.49 -0.31
C PRO A 222 -23.34 -3.53 0.57
N TYR A 223 -22.19 -3.06 0.10
CA TYR A 223 -20.93 -3.01 0.84
C TYR A 223 -20.73 -1.68 1.59
N TYR A 224 -21.62 -0.72 1.40
CA TYR A 224 -21.55 0.57 2.08
C TYR A 224 -21.61 0.39 3.61
N LYS A 225 -20.55 0.86 4.29
CA LYS A 225 -20.49 0.99 5.75
C LYS A 225 -20.99 2.38 6.13
N ASP A 226 -21.92 2.47 7.07
CA ASP A 226 -22.42 3.77 7.55
C ASP A 226 -21.30 4.54 8.26
N VAL A 227 -20.87 5.62 7.63
CA VAL A 227 -19.82 6.53 8.12
C VAL A 227 -20.37 7.61 9.07
N GLY A 228 -21.69 7.65 9.25
CA GLY A 228 -22.36 8.59 10.14
C GLY A 228 -22.60 9.97 9.53
N PRO A 229 -23.50 10.75 10.15
CA PRO A 229 -23.96 12.04 9.62
C PRO A 229 -22.93 13.18 9.75
N ASP A 230 -21.80 12.93 10.43
CA ASP A 230 -20.74 13.91 10.62
C ASP A 230 -19.57 13.71 9.64
N TYR A 231 -19.60 12.70 8.77
CA TYR A 231 -18.56 12.43 7.80
C TYR A 231 -18.56 13.46 6.66
N HIS A 232 -17.52 14.28 6.55
CA HIS A 232 -17.40 15.27 5.49
C HIS A 232 -15.95 15.55 5.16
N ILE A 233 -15.68 15.93 3.91
CA ILE A 233 -14.39 16.49 3.54
C ILE A 233 -14.41 17.96 3.93
N LYS A 234 -13.69 18.29 5.00
CA LYS A 234 -13.60 19.66 5.51
C LYS A 234 -12.88 20.56 4.50
N PRO A 235 -13.26 21.84 4.37
CA PRO A 235 -12.45 22.80 3.66
C PRO A 235 -11.04 22.84 4.26
N TYR A 236 -10.02 22.86 3.40
CA TYR A 236 -8.61 22.89 3.79
C TYR A 236 -7.85 23.94 2.95
N HIS A 237 -6.61 24.21 3.32
CA HIS A 237 -5.75 25.15 2.61
C HIS A 237 -4.49 24.45 2.13
N VAL A 238 -4.13 24.66 0.86
CA VAL A 238 -2.84 24.22 0.30
C VAL A 238 -1.81 25.34 0.52
N ASP A 239 -0.78 25.04 1.29
CA ASP A 239 0.31 25.97 1.62
C ASP A 239 1.32 26.10 0.47
N ILE A 240 1.59 25.01 -0.25
CA ILE A 240 2.50 24.99 -1.41
C ILE A 240 1.87 24.26 -2.59
N TYR A 241 1.83 24.96 -3.72
CA TYR A 241 1.45 24.38 -5.00
C TYR A 241 2.67 23.77 -5.72
N LEU A 242 2.58 22.48 -6.03
CA LEU A 242 3.62 21.67 -6.63
C LEU A 242 3.48 21.66 -8.15
N ARG A 243 4.60 21.83 -8.85
CA ARG A 243 4.69 21.73 -10.31
C ARG A 243 5.47 20.50 -10.72
N ASP A 244 5.34 20.11 -11.99
CA ASP A 244 6.16 19.05 -12.58
C ASP A 244 7.65 19.32 -12.30
N LYS A 245 8.39 18.27 -11.92
CA LYS A 245 9.81 18.31 -11.55
C LYS A 245 10.15 19.04 -10.25
N THR A 246 9.15 19.43 -9.45
CA THR A 246 9.43 19.95 -8.09
C THR A 246 10.12 18.87 -7.26
N LYS A 247 11.20 19.25 -6.56
CA LYS A 247 11.95 18.35 -5.67
C LYS A 247 11.60 18.63 -4.22
N ILE A 248 11.26 17.58 -3.48
CA ILE A 248 10.95 17.62 -2.05
C ILE A 248 12.09 16.90 -1.32
N ASN A 249 12.84 17.63 -0.51
CA ASN A 249 14.00 17.10 0.22
C ASN A 249 13.64 16.81 1.68
N LEU A 250 13.62 15.54 2.08
CA LEU A 250 13.34 15.11 3.45
C LEU A 250 14.63 14.91 4.29
N GLY A 251 15.79 15.29 3.75
CA GLY A 251 17.12 15.05 4.31
C GLY A 251 17.82 13.90 3.58
N SER A 252 17.55 12.67 4.01
CA SER A 252 18.08 11.42 3.41
C SER A 252 17.21 10.84 2.28
N VAL A 253 16.17 11.56 1.90
CA VAL A 253 15.24 11.20 0.83
C VAL A 253 15.03 12.46 -0.02
N GLU A 254 15.11 12.33 -1.33
CA GLU A 254 14.68 13.35 -2.28
C GLU A 254 13.61 12.74 -3.19
N LEU A 255 12.43 13.37 -3.22
CA LEU A 255 11.31 12.95 -4.05
C LEU A 255 11.12 13.97 -5.17
N GLU A 256 10.92 13.49 -6.40
CA GLU A 256 10.55 14.33 -7.54
C GLU A 256 9.06 14.20 -7.84
N VAL A 257 8.37 15.32 -7.90
CA VAL A 257 6.97 15.41 -8.34
C VAL A 257 6.92 15.25 -9.85
N ILE A 258 6.06 14.36 -10.32
CA ILE A 258 5.73 14.22 -11.74
C ILE A 258 4.23 14.41 -11.87
N THR A 259 3.79 15.39 -12.66
CA THR A 259 2.35 15.53 -12.95
C THR A 259 1.88 14.33 -13.77
N ALA A 260 0.68 13.83 -13.52
CA ALA A 260 0.15 12.69 -14.26
C ALA A 260 -1.37 12.81 -14.41
N PRO A 261 -1.85 13.90 -15.04
CA PRO A 261 -3.29 14.11 -15.23
C PRO A 261 -3.90 12.97 -16.06
N GLY A 262 -5.16 12.66 -15.80
CA GLY A 262 -5.89 11.63 -16.57
C GLY A 262 -7.01 10.99 -15.77
N HIS A 263 -6.66 10.40 -14.62
CA HIS A 263 -7.64 9.97 -13.62
C HIS A 263 -8.40 11.20 -13.09
N SER A 264 -7.65 12.16 -12.55
CA SER A 264 -8.08 13.53 -12.31
C SER A 264 -7.15 14.53 -13.02
N PRO A 265 -7.57 15.79 -13.24
CA PRO A 265 -6.70 16.85 -13.77
C PRO A 265 -5.50 17.19 -12.89
N ASP A 266 -5.63 17.05 -11.56
CA ASP A 266 -4.60 17.43 -10.59
C ASP A 266 -3.72 16.27 -10.11
N SER A 267 -3.89 15.08 -10.68
CA SER A 267 -3.11 13.89 -10.34
C SER A 267 -1.60 14.12 -10.46
N ILE A 268 -0.86 13.78 -9.41
CA ILE A 268 0.60 13.73 -9.36
C ILE A 268 1.07 12.36 -8.86
N VAL A 269 2.30 12.01 -9.26
CA VAL A 269 3.05 10.88 -8.70
C VAL A 269 4.36 11.38 -8.10
N LEU A 270 4.90 10.66 -7.13
CA LEU A 270 6.21 10.96 -6.54
C LEU A 270 7.22 9.89 -6.94
N LEU A 271 8.38 10.31 -7.44
CA LEU A 271 9.50 9.43 -7.78
C LEU A 271 10.60 9.54 -6.72
N ASP A 272 10.94 8.41 -6.09
CA ASP A 272 12.18 8.21 -5.35
C ASP A 272 13.17 7.45 -6.25
N GLU A 273 13.97 8.19 -7.02
CA GLU A 273 14.90 7.60 -8.01
C GLU A 273 16.02 6.79 -7.33
N GLU A 274 16.46 7.18 -6.13
CA GLU A 274 17.52 6.49 -5.39
C GLU A 274 17.07 5.11 -4.92
N ARG A 275 15.85 5.00 -4.38
CA ARG A 275 15.25 3.72 -3.95
C ARG A 275 14.52 2.99 -5.09
N LYS A 276 14.40 3.62 -6.25
CA LYS A 276 13.64 3.14 -7.41
C LYS A 276 12.17 2.86 -7.10
N LEU A 277 11.53 3.77 -6.39
CA LEU A 277 10.12 3.68 -5.99
C LEU A 277 9.30 4.77 -6.65
N MET A 278 8.04 4.47 -6.99
CA MET A 278 7.08 5.46 -7.46
C MET A 278 5.77 5.35 -6.69
N TYR A 279 5.32 6.45 -6.09
CA TYR A 279 4.03 6.55 -5.40
C TYR A 279 3.01 7.12 -6.37
N THR A 280 1.94 6.38 -6.67
CA THR A 280 1.11 6.66 -7.86
C THR A 280 -0.25 7.27 -7.60
N GLY A 281 -0.73 7.34 -6.35
CA GLY A 281 -2.13 7.71 -6.13
C GLY A 281 -3.04 6.78 -6.94
N ASP A 282 -3.99 7.40 -7.65
CA ASP A 282 -4.98 6.70 -8.47
C ASP A 282 -4.62 6.67 -9.97
N VAL A 283 -3.42 7.15 -10.30
CA VAL A 283 -2.85 7.08 -11.65
C VAL A 283 -2.54 5.63 -12.03
N PHE A 284 -2.22 4.79 -11.05
CA PHE A 284 -2.05 3.36 -11.27
C PHE A 284 -2.23 2.58 -9.97
N TYR A 285 -2.95 1.46 -10.06
CA TYR A 285 -3.07 0.41 -9.07
C TYR A 285 -3.50 -0.90 -9.77
N GLU A 286 -3.22 -2.07 -9.20
CA GLU A 286 -3.57 -3.37 -9.81
C GLU A 286 -5.03 -3.78 -9.51
N SER A 287 -5.95 -2.94 -9.97
CA SER A 287 -7.40 -3.19 -9.99
C SER A 287 -8.01 -2.40 -11.16
N VAL A 288 -9.32 -2.17 -11.13
CA VAL A 288 -10.03 -1.43 -12.17
C VAL A 288 -9.64 0.05 -12.12
N LEU A 289 -8.84 0.49 -13.08
CA LEU A 289 -8.52 1.91 -13.24
C LEU A 289 -9.77 2.68 -13.66
N PHE A 290 -10.05 3.77 -12.94
CA PHE A 290 -11.16 4.65 -13.30
C PHE A 290 -10.67 5.78 -14.20
N ALA A 291 -11.11 5.72 -15.47
CA ALA A 291 -10.91 6.76 -16.46
C ALA A 291 -12.26 7.26 -17.03
N HIS A 292 -13.33 7.08 -16.26
CA HIS A 292 -14.70 7.39 -16.66
C HIS A 292 -15.39 8.43 -15.75
N LEU A 293 -14.67 8.99 -14.78
CA LEU A 293 -15.23 10.02 -13.90
C LEU A 293 -15.48 11.30 -14.71
N PRO A 294 -16.39 12.19 -14.28
CA PRO A 294 -16.71 13.44 -15.00
C PRO A 294 -15.47 14.25 -15.42
N GLU A 295 -14.46 14.29 -14.56
CA GLU A 295 -13.18 14.99 -14.68
C GLU A 295 -12.07 14.18 -15.37
N SER A 296 -12.25 12.86 -15.53
CA SER A 296 -11.26 12.03 -16.20
C SER A 296 -11.14 12.39 -17.68
N ASN A 297 -9.96 12.20 -18.25
CA ASN A 297 -9.72 12.43 -19.68
C ASN A 297 -8.83 11.33 -20.27
N LEU A 298 -9.42 10.46 -21.09
CA LEU A 298 -8.75 9.30 -21.68
C LEU A 298 -7.47 9.65 -22.46
N LYS A 299 -7.53 10.70 -23.29
CA LYS A 299 -6.40 11.12 -24.13
C LYS A 299 -5.23 11.64 -23.30
N VAL A 300 -5.53 12.46 -22.29
CA VAL A 300 -4.53 12.99 -21.35
C VAL A 300 -3.98 11.87 -20.47
N TYR A 301 -4.82 10.93 -20.02
CA TYR A 301 -4.38 9.77 -19.26
C TYR A 301 -3.40 8.90 -20.05
N ASN A 302 -3.67 8.64 -21.33
CA ASN A 302 -2.69 7.96 -22.18
C ASN A 302 -1.35 8.71 -22.25
N GLN A 303 -1.35 10.04 -22.38
CA GLN A 303 -0.11 10.82 -22.40
C GLN A 303 0.68 10.66 -21.09
N SER A 304 -0.01 10.70 -19.95
CA SER A 304 0.58 10.42 -18.64
C SER A 304 1.12 8.99 -18.56
N ALA A 305 0.39 7.98 -19.05
CA ALA A 305 0.85 6.60 -19.09
C ALA A 305 2.11 6.43 -19.94
N GLN A 306 2.18 7.03 -21.13
CA GLN A 306 3.39 7.03 -21.96
C GLN A 306 4.57 7.71 -21.26
N LYS A 307 4.31 8.84 -20.58
CA LYS A 307 5.34 9.57 -19.81
C LYS A 307 5.90 8.72 -18.68
N LEU A 308 5.04 8.00 -17.94
CA LEU A 308 5.47 7.14 -16.83
C LEU A 308 6.18 5.88 -17.33
N ALA A 309 5.73 5.27 -18.44
CA ALA A 309 6.42 4.13 -19.05
C ALA A 309 7.85 4.47 -19.48
N ALA A 310 8.11 5.70 -19.95
CA ALA A 310 9.46 6.17 -20.27
C ALA A 310 10.39 6.25 -19.04
N LEU A 311 9.86 6.14 -17.82
CA LEU A 311 10.61 6.13 -16.56
C LEU A 311 10.77 4.72 -15.98
N GLN A 312 10.31 3.65 -16.66
CA GLN A 312 10.31 2.28 -16.11
C GLN A 312 11.70 1.85 -15.58
N ASP A 313 12.80 2.24 -16.21
CA ASP A 313 14.15 1.81 -15.81
C ASP A 313 14.61 2.45 -14.48
N LYS A 314 13.92 3.52 -14.07
CA LYS A 314 14.12 4.21 -12.79
C LYS A 314 13.22 3.67 -11.68
N VAL A 315 12.24 2.82 -12.00
CA VAL A 315 11.20 2.37 -11.07
C VAL A 315 11.25 0.86 -10.98
N ALA A 316 11.69 0.33 -9.84
CA ALA A 316 11.65 -1.11 -9.56
C ALA A 316 10.30 -1.52 -8.96
N ARG A 317 9.66 -0.63 -8.20
CA ARG A 317 8.38 -0.88 -7.53
C ARG A 317 7.49 0.36 -7.57
N ILE A 318 6.19 0.12 -7.68
CA ILE A 318 5.13 1.11 -7.59
C ILE A 318 4.42 0.92 -6.25
N LEU A 319 4.03 2.02 -5.61
CA LEU A 319 3.29 2.10 -4.36
C LEU A 319 1.95 2.81 -4.63
N PRO A 320 0.89 2.07 -4.98
CA PRO A 320 -0.44 2.59 -5.28
C PRO A 320 -1.29 2.90 -4.04
N ASN A 321 -2.17 3.88 -4.16
CA ASN A 321 -3.05 4.26 -3.05
C ASN A 321 -4.30 3.35 -2.91
N HIS A 322 -4.55 2.44 -3.84
CA HIS A 322 -5.64 1.47 -3.74
C HIS A 322 -5.15 0.04 -3.89
N SER A 323 -5.96 -0.88 -3.39
CA SER A 323 -5.72 -2.32 -3.51
C SER A 323 -4.40 -2.73 -2.83
N ILE A 324 -3.68 -3.68 -3.44
CA ILE A 324 -2.40 -4.17 -2.93
C ILE A 324 -1.39 -3.00 -2.98
N PRO A 325 -0.70 -2.66 -1.87
CA PRO A 325 0.16 -1.48 -1.78
C PRO A 325 1.48 -1.60 -2.57
N PHE A 326 1.56 -2.53 -3.53
CA PHE A 326 2.72 -2.73 -4.40
C PHE A 326 2.34 -3.25 -5.78
N ALA A 327 3.10 -2.79 -6.78
CA ALA A 327 3.19 -3.41 -8.09
C ALA A 327 4.64 -3.38 -8.62
N ASP A 328 4.94 -4.25 -9.58
CA ASP A 328 6.24 -4.22 -10.27
C ASP A 328 6.34 -3.01 -11.18
N GLY A 329 7.53 -2.39 -11.28
CA GLY A 329 7.76 -1.21 -12.12
C GLY A 329 7.43 -1.42 -13.61
N GLN A 330 7.49 -2.66 -14.11
CA GLN A 330 7.07 -2.99 -15.48
C GLN A 330 5.57 -2.72 -15.73
N ALA A 331 4.77 -2.57 -14.69
CA ALA A 331 3.35 -2.25 -14.82
C ALA A 331 3.12 -0.88 -15.50
N LEU A 332 4.06 0.06 -15.41
CA LEU A 332 3.97 1.34 -16.14
C LEU A 332 3.89 1.13 -17.66
N THR A 333 4.69 0.20 -18.18
CA THR A 333 4.68 -0.16 -19.61
C THR A 333 3.43 -0.95 -19.97
N ARG A 334 2.94 -1.83 -19.09
CA ARG A 334 1.65 -2.51 -19.30
C ARG A 334 0.50 -1.51 -19.38
N MET A 335 0.49 -0.49 -18.51
CA MET A 335 -0.51 0.58 -18.52
C MET A 335 -0.44 1.41 -19.81
N ALA A 336 0.75 1.81 -20.25
CA ALA A 336 0.92 2.52 -21.53
C ALA A 336 0.42 1.69 -22.73
N ASN A 337 0.69 0.38 -22.74
CA ASN A 337 0.19 -0.52 -23.78
C ASN A 337 -1.35 -0.67 -23.75
N LEU A 338 -1.95 -0.77 -22.55
CA LEU A 338 -3.40 -0.78 -22.35
C LEU A 338 -4.05 0.46 -22.99
N PHE A 339 -3.59 1.67 -22.64
CA PHE A 339 -4.15 2.90 -23.21
C PHE A 339 -3.93 3.00 -24.72
N THR A 340 -2.76 2.59 -25.22
CA THR A 340 -2.47 2.59 -26.66
C THR A 340 -3.42 1.65 -27.42
N ALA A 341 -3.69 0.47 -26.86
CA ALA A 341 -4.58 -0.52 -27.45
C ALA A 341 -6.03 0.01 -27.53
N ILE A 342 -6.52 0.64 -26.45
CA ILE A 342 -7.83 1.29 -26.41
C ILE A 342 -7.93 2.39 -27.48
N ILE A 343 -6.93 3.27 -27.54
CA ILE A 343 -6.92 4.38 -28.51
C ILE A 343 -6.84 3.89 -29.96
N ASN A 344 -6.19 2.75 -30.20
CA ASN A 344 -6.11 2.14 -31.52
C ASN A 344 -7.37 1.33 -31.90
N GLY A 345 -8.39 1.32 -31.04
CA GLY A 345 -9.70 0.74 -31.34
C GLY A 345 -9.81 -0.74 -30.99
N GLU A 346 -9.02 -1.26 -30.03
CA GLU A 346 -9.35 -2.54 -29.43
C GLU A 346 -10.78 -2.48 -28.84
N PRO A 347 -11.58 -3.54 -28.99
CA PRO A 347 -12.95 -3.55 -28.52
C PRO A 347 -13.01 -3.75 -26.99
N GLY A 348 -13.83 -2.93 -26.33
CA GLY A 348 -14.20 -3.09 -24.93
C GLY A 348 -15.50 -3.88 -24.76
N TYR A 349 -15.80 -4.26 -23.53
CA TYR A 349 -17.07 -4.88 -23.13
C TYR A 349 -18.00 -3.80 -22.55
N ALA A 350 -19.30 -3.85 -22.85
CA ALA A 350 -20.25 -2.91 -22.27
C ALA A 350 -20.32 -3.07 -20.73
N ALA A 351 -20.20 -1.96 -20.00
CA ALA A 351 -20.11 -1.93 -18.54
C ALA A 351 -21.08 -0.92 -17.92
N GLY A 352 -22.36 -1.01 -18.32
CA GLY A 352 -23.40 -0.04 -17.95
C GLY A 352 -23.74 0.91 -19.10
N GLU A 353 -24.48 1.96 -18.80
CA GLU A 353 -24.87 2.95 -19.82
C GLU A 353 -23.67 3.80 -20.24
N ASN A 354 -23.36 3.79 -21.55
CA ASN A 354 -22.29 4.59 -22.17
C ASN A 354 -20.88 4.35 -21.60
N MET A 355 -20.60 3.14 -21.13
CA MET A 355 -19.36 2.77 -20.46
C MET A 355 -18.77 1.52 -21.08
N LEU A 356 -17.45 1.53 -21.27
CA LEU A 356 -16.70 0.38 -21.78
C LEU A 356 -15.67 -0.07 -20.74
N TYR A 357 -15.65 -1.38 -20.49
CA TYR A 357 -14.66 -2.06 -19.67
C TYR A 357 -13.66 -2.79 -20.55
N TYR A 358 -12.39 -2.71 -20.16
CA TYR A 358 -11.29 -3.39 -20.83
C TYR A 358 -10.52 -4.24 -19.83
N ASN A 359 -10.08 -5.41 -20.27
CA ASN A 359 -9.13 -6.24 -19.57
C ASN A 359 -8.03 -6.64 -20.57
N LEU A 360 -6.93 -5.90 -20.56
CA LEU A 360 -5.81 -6.08 -21.48
C LEU A 360 -4.51 -6.03 -20.70
N PHE A 361 -3.53 -6.85 -21.09
CA PHE A 361 -2.20 -6.87 -20.45
C PHE A 361 -2.22 -7.15 -18.93
N GLY A 362 -3.26 -7.85 -18.44
CA GLY A 362 -3.44 -8.12 -17.01
C GLY A 362 -3.84 -6.89 -16.19
N LEU A 363 -4.37 -5.86 -16.85
CA LEU A 363 -4.88 -4.64 -16.24
C LEU A 363 -6.34 -4.43 -16.64
N GLU A 364 -7.09 -3.80 -15.75
CA GLU A 364 -8.51 -3.51 -15.91
C GLU A 364 -8.72 -2.00 -15.95
N ILE A 365 -9.62 -1.51 -16.80
CA ILE A 365 -9.97 -0.09 -16.88
C ILE A 365 -11.41 0.09 -17.36
N ILE A 366 -12.09 1.10 -16.83
CA ILE A 366 -13.39 1.54 -17.31
C ILE A 366 -13.27 2.98 -17.85
N ILE A 367 -13.81 3.20 -19.05
CA ILE A 367 -13.85 4.48 -19.77
C ILE A 367 -15.29 4.84 -20.15
N LYS A 368 -15.57 6.10 -20.51
CA LYS A 368 -16.80 6.45 -21.20
C LYS A 368 -16.70 6.07 -22.68
N GLU A 369 -17.76 5.53 -23.26
CA GLU A 369 -17.82 5.24 -24.69
C GLU A 369 -17.65 6.51 -25.54
N SER A 370 -18.17 7.65 -25.06
CA SER A 370 -18.03 8.96 -25.71
C SER A 370 -16.57 9.39 -25.88
N ASP A 371 -15.69 8.99 -24.97
CA ASP A 371 -14.28 9.41 -25.01
C ASP A 371 -13.58 8.88 -26.26
N LEU A 372 -14.03 7.75 -26.82
CA LEU A 372 -13.49 7.20 -28.06
C LEU A 372 -13.85 8.04 -29.29
N ALA A 373 -14.96 8.76 -29.26
CA ALA A 373 -15.37 9.65 -30.35
C ALA A 373 -14.55 10.95 -30.39
N GLU A 374 -13.83 11.28 -29.31
CA GLU A 374 -13.04 12.50 -29.14
C GLU A 374 -11.54 12.32 -29.43
N LEU A 375 -11.10 11.09 -29.76
CA LEU A 375 -9.67 10.72 -29.90
C LEU A 375 -8.96 11.36 -31.10
#